data_AF-A0A1X9YN23-F1
#
_entry.id   AF-A0A1X9YN23-F1
#
_cell.length_a   1.000
_cell.length_b   1.000
_cell.length_c   1.000
_cell.angle_alpha   90.00
_cell.angle_beta   90.00
_cell.angle_gamma   90.00
#
_symmetry.space_group_name_H-M   'P 1'
#
loop_
_entity.id
_entity.type
_entity.pdbx_description
1 polymer ?
#
loop_
_entity_poly.entity_id
_entity_poly.type
_entity_poly.pdbx_seq_one_letter_code
_entity_poly.pdbx_strand_id
1 'polypeptide(L)'
;MTLEDIILGYQWLDGSFLEDIETLEKRPPKDIDVVTFYAGQLEKTPGIVIDVNKNITSNFIEFAMPSKAKVKYKVDNQPVDIATDPFRVIEATRFWIQLFTHRRNQIWKGILRIPINTPIEDQQALQYLNSQKGII
;
A
#
# COMPACT_ATOMS: atom_id res chain seq x y z
N MET A 1 10.68 16.62 2.09
CA MET A 1 9.80 15.73 2.87
C MET A 1 9.99 16.05 4.33
N THR A 2 8.91 16.37 5.05
CA THR A 2 8.98 16.61 6.49
C THR A 2 9.20 15.26 7.17
N LEU A 3 10.02 15.20 8.23
CA LEU A 3 10.35 13.94 8.93
C LEU A 3 9.14 13.28 9.63
N GLU A 4 7.96 13.88 9.53
CA GLU A 4 6.69 13.39 10.08
C GLU A 4 5.91 12.53 9.07
N ASP A 5 6.42 12.36 7.85
CA ASP A 5 5.79 11.55 6.80
C ASP A 5 6.17 10.06 6.89
N ILE A 6 5.43 9.20 6.18
CA ILE A 6 5.78 7.78 6.06
C ILE A 6 6.98 7.63 5.12
N ILE A 7 8.18 7.50 5.70
CA ILE A 7 9.43 7.50 4.91
C ILE A 7 10.13 6.14 4.82
N LEU A 8 9.76 5.19 5.68
CA LEU A 8 10.39 3.86 5.76
C LEU A 8 9.33 2.77 5.66
N GLY A 9 9.50 1.89 4.68
CA GLY A 9 8.56 0.80 4.43
C GLY A 9 8.53 0.33 2.98
N TYR A 10 7.50 -0.44 2.66
CA TYR A 10 7.14 -0.84 1.29
C TYR A 10 5.67 -1.24 1.24
N GLN A 11 5.13 -1.35 0.03
CA GLN A 11 3.78 -1.83 -0.22
C GLN A 11 3.79 -3.17 -0.94
N TRP A 12 2.85 -4.03 -0.55
CA TRP A 12 2.40 -5.16 -1.33
C TRP A 12 1.09 -4.81 -1.99
N LEU A 13 1.03 -5.00 -3.31
CA LEU A 13 -0.13 -4.75 -4.12
C LEU A 13 -0.72 -6.09 -4.59
N ASP A 14 -2.04 -6.19 -4.51
CA ASP A 14 -2.81 -7.29 -5.07
C ASP A 14 -4.20 -6.83 -5.57
N GLY A 15 -5.12 -7.76 -5.78
CA GLY A 15 -6.49 -7.52 -6.25
C GLY A 15 -6.63 -7.77 -7.75
N SER A 16 -7.86 -7.70 -8.25
CA SER A 16 -8.12 -7.95 -9.67
C SER A 16 -7.50 -6.90 -10.60
N PHE A 17 -7.02 -5.78 -10.06
CA PHE A 17 -6.21 -4.79 -10.79
C PHE A 17 -4.87 -5.35 -11.29
N LEU A 18 -4.28 -6.31 -10.58
CA LEU A 18 -3.02 -6.95 -11.00
C LEU A 18 -3.23 -8.28 -11.73
N GLU A 19 -4.47 -8.69 -11.91
CA GLU A 19 -4.82 -9.86 -12.70
C GLU A 19 -5.24 -9.38 -14.09
N ASP A 20 -4.80 -10.05 -15.16
CA ASP A 20 -5.25 -9.79 -16.54
C ASP A 20 -6.73 -10.21 -16.73
N ILE A 21 -7.59 -9.61 -15.92
CA ILE A 21 -8.93 -10.05 -15.62
C ILE A 21 -9.89 -9.72 -16.76
N GLU A 22 -9.55 -8.71 -17.55
CA GLU A 22 -10.26 -8.34 -18.76
C GLU A 22 -10.12 -9.43 -19.81
N THR A 23 -8.94 -10.04 -19.95
CA THR A 23 -8.72 -11.18 -20.84
C THR A 23 -9.27 -12.48 -20.25
N LEU A 24 -8.99 -12.75 -18.98
CA LEU A 24 -9.28 -14.03 -18.33
C LEU A 24 -10.76 -14.20 -17.96
N GLU A 25 -11.41 -13.14 -17.49
CA GLU A 25 -12.79 -13.17 -16.99
C GLU A 25 -13.75 -12.24 -17.75
N LYS A 26 -13.28 -11.51 -18.78
CA LYS A 26 -14.11 -10.64 -19.64
C LYS A 26 -14.87 -9.58 -18.85
N ARG A 27 -14.25 -9.02 -17.83
CA ARG A 27 -14.78 -7.93 -17.00
C ARG A 27 -13.66 -6.98 -16.59
N PRO A 28 -13.96 -5.70 -16.27
CA PRO A 28 -12.95 -4.80 -15.75
C PRO A 28 -12.45 -5.22 -14.35
N PRO A 29 -11.26 -4.76 -13.93
CA PRO A 29 -10.82 -4.84 -12.55
C PRO A 29 -11.80 -4.16 -11.60
N LYS A 30 -11.96 -4.74 -10.42
CA LYS A 30 -12.92 -4.29 -9.40
C LYS A 30 -12.26 -3.69 -8.18
N ASP A 31 -11.05 -4.13 -7.87
CA ASP A 31 -10.38 -3.90 -6.61
C ASP A 31 -8.85 -3.88 -6.77
N ILE A 32 -8.24 -3.10 -5.89
CA ILE A 32 -6.81 -3.09 -5.62
C ILE A 32 -6.64 -3.22 -4.11
N ASP A 33 -5.89 -4.23 -3.71
CA ASP A 33 -5.53 -4.51 -2.32
C ASP A 33 -4.14 -3.97 -2.06
N VAL A 34 -3.95 -3.28 -0.94
CA VAL A 34 -2.66 -2.67 -0.58
C VAL A 34 -2.33 -3.00 0.86
N VAL A 35 -1.27 -3.78 1.09
CA VAL A 35 -0.68 -3.92 2.42
C VAL A 35 0.51 -2.97 2.51
N THR A 36 0.43 -1.98 3.38
CA THR A 36 1.56 -1.06 3.60
C THR A 36 2.30 -1.48 4.85
N PHE A 37 3.53 -1.97 4.71
CA PHE A 37 4.44 -2.16 5.82
C PHE A 37 5.21 -0.86 6.03
N TYR A 38 5.03 -0.20 7.16
CA TYR A 38 5.61 1.12 7.43
C TYR A 38 6.09 1.23 8.87
N ALA A 39 7.07 2.09 9.15
CA ALA A 39 7.47 2.42 10.51
C ALA A 39 6.64 3.61 11.02
N GLY A 40 5.70 3.36 11.93
CA GLY A 40 4.87 4.40 12.55
C GLY A 40 5.59 5.18 13.66
N GLN A 41 6.74 4.69 14.11
CA GLN A 41 7.66 5.39 15.00
C GLN A 41 9.08 5.30 14.44
N LEU A 42 9.77 6.43 14.38
CA LEU A 42 11.13 6.52 13.85
C LEU A 42 12.04 7.27 14.82
N GLU A 43 13.18 6.67 15.15
CA GLU A 43 14.22 7.38 15.87
C GLU A 43 14.96 8.31 14.90
N LYS A 44 14.80 9.62 15.09
CA LYS A 44 15.47 10.64 14.27
C LYS A 44 16.94 10.79 14.68
N THR A 45 17.15 10.80 15.99
CA THR A 45 18.45 10.88 16.67
C THR A 45 18.32 10.14 18.00
N PRO A 46 19.43 9.71 18.63
CA PRO A 46 19.39 9.03 19.92
C PRO A 46 18.45 9.72 20.93
N GLY A 47 17.38 9.03 21.33
CA GLY A 47 16.41 9.52 22.30
C GLY A 47 15.34 10.50 21.77
N ILE A 48 15.30 10.79 20.47
CA ILE A 48 14.25 11.58 19.81
C ILE A 48 13.49 10.67 18.85
N VAL A 49 12.29 10.26 19.27
CA VAL A 49 11.36 9.46 18.47
C VAL A 49 10.29 10.38 17.88
N ILE A 50 10.06 10.25 16.58
CA ILE A 50 8.94 10.88 15.87
C ILE A 50 7.80 9.89 15.81
N ASP A 51 6.62 10.34 16.21
CA ASP A 51 5.37 9.58 16.09
C ASP A 51 4.67 9.92 14.76
N VAL A 52 4.95 9.11 13.74
CA VAL A 52 4.36 9.24 12.40
C VAL A 52 2.86 8.90 12.45
N ASN A 53 2.42 8.00 13.34
CA ASN A 53 1.02 7.61 13.49
C ASN A 53 0.13 8.81 13.88
N LYS A 54 0.65 9.73 14.69
CA LYS A 54 -0.05 10.98 15.01
C LYS A 54 -0.29 11.86 13.78
N ASN A 55 0.70 11.99 12.91
CA ASN A 55 0.56 12.76 11.67
C ASN A 55 -0.44 12.09 10.71
N ILE A 56 -0.31 10.77 10.52
CA ILE A 56 -1.25 9.97 9.72
C ILE A 56 -2.69 10.18 10.18
N THR A 57 -2.97 10.00 11.48
CA THR A 57 -4.34 10.11 12.01
C THR A 57 -4.92 11.53 11.88
N SER A 58 -4.07 12.56 11.91
CA SER A 58 -4.50 13.95 11.81
C SER A 58 -4.71 14.42 10.36
N ASN A 59 -3.80 14.02 9.44
CA ASN A 59 -3.71 14.58 8.10
C ASN A 59 -4.06 13.58 6.99
N PHE A 60 -4.02 12.28 7.26
CA PHE A 60 -4.29 11.23 6.29
C PHE A 60 -5.07 10.06 6.91
N ILE A 61 -6.22 10.38 7.50
CA ILE A 61 -7.05 9.42 8.24
C ILE A 61 -7.49 8.22 7.40
N GLU A 62 -7.59 8.35 6.08
CA GLU A 62 -7.90 7.24 5.19
C GLU A 62 -6.82 6.16 5.18
N PHE A 63 -5.55 6.50 5.40
CA PHE A 63 -4.50 5.51 5.56
C PHE A 63 -4.69 4.70 6.85
N ALA A 64 -5.05 5.35 7.96
CA ALA A 64 -5.30 4.67 9.23
C ALA A 64 -6.64 3.91 9.28
N MET A 65 -7.61 4.27 8.42
CA MET A 65 -8.95 3.70 8.43
C MET A 65 -9.28 3.05 7.08
N PRO A 66 -9.12 1.72 6.94
CA PRO A 66 -9.37 0.97 5.69
C PRO A 66 -10.73 1.27 5.06
N SER A 67 -11.78 1.40 5.87
CA SER A 67 -13.13 1.72 5.39
C SER A 67 -13.21 3.08 4.69
N LYS A 68 -12.46 4.09 5.17
CA LYS A 68 -12.41 5.41 4.54
C LYS A 68 -11.60 5.39 3.25
N ALA A 69 -10.46 4.69 3.21
CA ALA A 69 -9.72 4.47 1.98
C ALA A 69 -10.58 3.77 0.91
N LYS A 70 -11.35 2.75 1.30
CA LYS A 70 -12.24 2.04 0.39
C LYS A 70 -13.32 2.94 -0.20
N VAL A 71 -13.91 3.83 0.59
CA VAL A 71 -14.93 4.76 0.10
C VAL A 71 -14.32 5.81 -0.83
N LYS A 72 -13.24 6.46 -0.39
CA LYS A 72 -12.64 7.63 -1.06
C LYS A 72 -11.80 7.27 -2.28
N TYR A 73 -10.97 6.24 -2.17
CA TYR A 73 -9.98 5.86 -3.21
C TYR A 73 -10.28 4.51 -3.88
N LYS A 74 -11.31 3.78 -3.42
CA LYS A 74 -11.63 2.41 -3.90
C LYS A 74 -10.55 1.37 -3.61
N VAL A 75 -9.62 1.68 -2.72
CA VAL A 75 -8.49 0.83 -2.31
C VAL A 75 -8.84 0.06 -1.03
N ASP A 76 -8.56 -1.25 -1.01
CA ASP A 76 -8.56 -2.05 0.21
C ASP A 76 -7.19 -1.93 0.90
N ASN A 77 -7.01 -0.85 1.67
CA ASN A 77 -5.74 -0.54 2.35
C ASN A 77 -5.63 -1.25 3.70
N GLN A 78 -4.46 -1.83 3.98
CA GLN A 78 -4.15 -2.59 5.18
C GLN A 78 -2.78 -2.16 5.74
N PRO A 79 -2.75 -1.17 6.64
CA PRO A 79 -1.50 -0.70 7.23
C PRO A 79 -0.97 -1.69 8.28
N VAL A 80 0.32 -2.03 8.19
CA VAL A 80 1.06 -2.88 9.12
C VAL A 80 2.25 -2.07 9.65
N ASP A 81 2.16 -1.64 10.91
CA ASP A 81 3.24 -0.87 11.54
C ASP A 81 4.36 -1.81 11.99
N ILE A 82 5.51 -1.74 11.31
CA ILE A 82 6.68 -2.58 11.58
C ILE A 82 7.50 -2.14 12.79
N ALA A 83 7.25 -0.93 13.29
CA ALA A 83 7.88 -0.43 14.52
C ALA A 83 7.15 -0.93 15.78
N THR A 84 6.03 -1.66 15.62
CA THR A 84 5.26 -2.25 16.73
C THR A 84 5.73 -3.67 17.06
N ASP A 85 4.86 -4.49 17.65
CA ASP A 85 5.16 -5.86 18.06
C ASP A 85 5.61 -6.73 16.87
N PRO A 86 6.84 -7.29 16.89
CA PRO A 86 7.33 -8.13 15.81
C PRO A 86 6.45 -9.37 15.55
N PHE A 87 5.78 -9.92 16.57
CA PHE A 87 4.88 -11.07 16.37
C PHE A 87 3.64 -10.68 15.55
N ARG A 88 3.13 -9.45 15.72
CA ARG A 88 2.05 -8.92 14.88
C ARG A 88 2.47 -8.79 13.42
N VAL A 89 3.71 -8.36 13.17
CA VAL A 89 4.26 -8.25 11.81
C VAL A 89 4.38 -9.64 11.17
N ILE A 90 4.87 -10.62 11.92
CA ILE A 90 4.98 -12.01 11.44
C ILE A 90 3.60 -12.59 11.11
N GLU A 91 2.61 -12.43 12.00
CA GLU A 91 1.26 -12.95 11.76
C GLU A 91 0.56 -12.24 10.61
N ALA A 92 0.70 -10.91 10.48
CA ALA A 92 0.19 -10.18 9.33
C ALA A 92 0.83 -10.67 8.03
N THR A 93 2.15 -10.84 8.03
CA THR A 93 2.90 -11.38 6.88
C THR A 93 2.38 -12.77 6.50
N ARG A 94 2.27 -13.69 7.48
CA ARG A 94 1.74 -15.05 7.30
C ARG A 94 0.32 -15.04 6.73
N PHE A 95 -0.53 -14.13 7.19
CA PHE A 95 -1.90 -14.00 6.69
C PHE A 95 -1.94 -13.58 5.23
N TRP A 96 -1.26 -12.49 4.87
CA TRP A 96 -1.32 -11.93 3.52
C TRP A 96 -0.69 -12.85 2.46
N ILE A 97 0.40 -13.55 2.78
CA ILE A 97 0.99 -14.50 1.82
C ILE A 97 0.04 -15.67 1.49
N GLN A 98 -0.83 -16.07 2.41
CA GLN A 98 -1.82 -17.12 2.16
C GLN A 98 -2.97 -16.62 1.27
N LEU A 99 -3.26 -15.32 1.30
CA LEU A 99 -4.37 -14.73 0.58
C LEU A 99 -3.97 -14.23 -0.82
N PHE A 100 -2.80 -13.59 -0.96
CA PHE A 100 -2.44 -12.82 -2.15
C PHE A 100 -1.51 -13.53 -3.13
N THR A 101 -0.97 -14.71 -2.81
CA THR A 101 0.00 -15.38 -3.70
C THR A 101 -0.63 -16.21 -4.81
N HIS A 102 -1.93 -16.51 -4.72
CA HIS A 102 -2.65 -17.37 -5.66
C HIS A 102 -3.91 -16.70 -6.18
N ARG A 103 -4.25 -16.99 -7.43
CA ARG A 103 -5.59 -16.70 -7.97
C ARG A 103 -6.62 -17.66 -7.40
N ARG A 104 -7.91 -17.35 -7.58
CA ARG A 104 -9.04 -18.24 -7.17
C ARG A 104 -8.94 -19.64 -7.76
N ASN A 105 -8.38 -19.76 -8.97
CA ASN A 105 -8.10 -21.02 -9.65
C ASN A 105 -6.79 -21.71 -9.20
N GLN A 106 -6.20 -21.29 -8.08
CA GLN A 106 -4.99 -21.86 -7.47
C GLN A 106 -3.71 -21.70 -8.31
N ILE A 107 -3.71 -20.85 -9.33
CA ILE A 107 -2.49 -20.51 -10.05
C ILE A 107 -1.69 -19.50 -9.23
N TRP A 108 -0.41 -19.83 -8.98
CA TRP A 108 0.53 -18.91 -8.34
C TRP A 108 0.76 -17.68 -9.21
N LYS A 109 0.61 -16.49 -8.61
CA LYS A 109 0.83 -15.19 -9.26
C LYS A 109 1.88 -14.33 -8.55
N GLY A 110 2.27 -14.71 -7.34
CA GLY A 110 3.14 -13.89 -6.50
C GLY A 110 2.42 -12.65 -5.96
N ILE A 111 3.19 -11.66 -5.48
CA ILE A 111 2.68 -10.40 -4.93
C ILE A 111 3.60 -9.30 -5.46
N LEU A 112 3.04 -8.20 -5.98
CA LEU A 112 3.86 -7.07 -6.44
C LEU A 112 4.31 -6.25 -5.23
N ARG A 113 5.63 -6.10 -5.05
CA ARG A 113 6.21 -5.21 -4.03
C ARG A 113 6.72 -3.93 -4.67
N ILE A 114 6.30 -2.79 -4.14
CA ILE A 114 6.82 -1.47 -4.52
C ILE A 114 7.39 -0.73 -3.30
N PRO A 115 8.45 0.08 -3.46
CA PRO A 115 8.89 0.98 -2.40
C PRO A 115 7.82 2.05 -2.11
N ILE A 116 7.90 2.66 -0.92
CA ILE A 116 7.20 3.90 -0.60
C ILE A 116 8.21 5.06 -0.57
N ASN A 117 7.72 6.30 -0.51
CA ASN A 117 8.55 7.49 -0.48
C ASN A 117 9.46 7.59 -1.72
N THR A 118 8.83 7.58 -2.89
CA THR A 118 9.48 7.67 -4.20
C THR A 118 9.00 8.91 -4.95
N PRO A 119 9.26 10.13 -4.44
CA PRO A 119 8.66 11.35 -4.98
C PRO A 119 9.05 11.64 -6.44
N ILE A 120 10.22 11.15 -6.88
CA ILE A 120 10.67 11.31 -8.27
C ILE A 120 9.85 10.41 -9.18
N GLU A 121 9.71 9.13 -8.82
CA GLU A 121 8.91 8.15 -9.55
C GLU A 121 7.43 8.52 -9.54
N ASP A 122 6.91 9.03 -8.43
CA ASP A 122 5.53 9.51 -8.31
C ASP A 122 5.28 10.68 -9.28
N GLN A 123 6.23 11.62 -9.37
CA GLN A 123 6.16 12.72 -10.32
C GLN A 123 6.20 12.23 -11.77
N GLN A 124 7.08 11.26 -12.08
CA GLN A 124 7.16 10.64 -13.41
C GLN A 124 5.87 9.91 -13.78
N ALA A 125 5.31 9.14 -12.85
CA ALA A 125 4.04 8.44 -13.03
C ALA A 125 2.88 9.42 -13.27
N LEU A 126 2.85 10.54 -12.53
CA LEU A 126 1.85 11.58 -12.73
C LEU A 126 2.00 12.29 -14.08
N GLN A 127 3.24 12.57 -14.51
CA GLN A 127 3.53 13.13 -15.83
C GLN A 127 3.06 12.17 -16.93
N TYR A 128 3.38 10.89 -16.82
CA TYR A 128 2.93 9.85 -17.75
C TYR A 128 1.40 9.77 -17.80
N LEU A 129 0.73 9.72 -16.64
CA LEU A 129 -0.73 9.67 -16.58
C LEU A 129 -1.38 10.90 -17.25
N ASN A 130 -0.82 12.08 -17.03
CA ASN A 130 -1.33 13.30 -17.66
C ASN A 130 -1.04 13.35 -19.17
N SER A 131 0.03 12.72 -19.67
CA SER A 131 0.26 12.60 -21.11
C SER A 131 -0.75 11.66 -21.78
N GLN A 132 -1.31 10.68 -21.06
CA GLN A 132 -2.36 9.79 -21.59
C GLN A 132 -3.75 10.44 -21.64
N LYS A 133 -4.02 11.47 -20.82
CA LYS A 133 -5.33 12.15 -20.79
C LYS A 133 -5.68 12.90 -22.08
N GLY A 134 -4.75 13.08 -23.01
CA GLY A 134 -5.02 13.62 -24.35
C GLY A 134 -5.46 12.55 -25.38
N ILE A 135 -5.59 11.28 -24.98
CA ILE A 135 -5.78 10.13 -25.88
C ILE A 135 -7.14 9.42 -25.64
N ILE A 136 -7.96 9.89 -24.70
CA ILE A 136 -9.28 9.32 -24.36
C ILE A 136 -10.40 10.33 -24.62
#